data_AF-A0A380N868-F1
#
_entry.id   AF-A0A380N868-F1
#
_cell.length_a   1.000
_cell.length_b   1.000
_cell.length_c   1.000
_cell.angle_alpha   90.00
_cell.angle_beta   90.00
_cell.angle_gamma   90.00
#
_symmetry.space_group_name_H-M   'P 1'
#
loop_
_entity.id
_entity.type
_entity.pdbx_description
1 polymer ?
#
loop_
_entity_poly.entity_id
_entity_poly.type
_entity_poly.pdbx_seq_one_letter_code
_entity_poly.pdbx_strand_id
1 'polypeptide(L)'
;MVSGDEDAVTALAEEFAARGRKTRRLRVSHAFHSLHMDAMLQDFERVTRSVSYTPPKLPLVSNLTGGPATDAQVCDPRYWVEHVRGAVRFGDGVRTLAVRGATRYLESAPTESSAASPRRPWTPSPTSTAPPPRSSRRCAPDGTRSRP
;
A
#
# COMPACT_ATOMS: atom_id res chain seq x y z
N MET A 1 -8.60 -8.87 -4.29
CA MET A 1 -7.89 -9.99 -4.92
C MET A 1 -7.64 -11.04 -3.84
N VAL A 2 -7.74 -12.31 -4.17
CA VAL A 2 -7.36 -13.42 -3.27
C VAL A 2 -6.25 -14.19 -3.97
N SER A 3 -5.24 -14.62 -3.21
CA SER A 3 -4.02 -15.26 -3.69
C SER A 3 -3.58 -16.28 -2.66
N GLY A 4 -3.19 -17.48 -3.09
CA GLY A 4 -2.83 -18.59 -2.21
C GLY A 4 -2.92 -19.92 -2.97
N ASP A 5 -3.16 -21.00 -2.24
CA ASP A 5 -3.32 -22.34 -2.82
C ASP A 5 -4.43 -22.36 -3.86
N GLU A 6 -4.16 -23.01 -5.00
CA GLU A 6 -5.05 -23.03 -6.15
C GLU A 6 -6.44 -23.56 -5.81
N ASP A 7 -6.50 -24.70 -5.10
CA ASP A 7 -7.76 -25.34 -4.73
C ASP A 7 -8.59 -24.44 -3.80
N ALA A 8 -7.95 -23.82 -2.82
CA ALA A 8 -8.62 -22.93 -1.87
C ALA A 8 -9.17 -21.67 -2.55
N VAL A 9 -8.37 -21.04 -3.43
CA VAL A 9 -8.79 -19.84 -4.18
C VAL A 9 -9.90 -20.18 -5.17
N THR A 10 -9.84 -21.36 -5.80
CA THR A 10 -10.84 -21.82 -6.76
C THR A 10 -12.18 -22.09 -6.07
N ALA A 11 -12.17 -22.83 -4.96
CA ALA A 11 -13.37 -23.09 -4.16
C ALA A 11 -14.04 -21.78 -3.70
N LEU A 12 -13.24 -20.82 -3.23
CA LEU A 12 -13.76 -19.50 -2.84
C LEU A 12 -14.36 -18.76 -4.05
N ALA A 13 -13.70 -18.79 -5.21
CA ALA A 13 -14.21 -18.14 -6.41
C ALA A 13 -15.55 -18.75 -6.88
N GLU A 14 -15.71 -20.07 -6.78
CA GLU A 14 -16.96 -20.78 -7.08
C GLU A 14 -18.08 -20.40 -6.11
N GLU A 15 -17.78 -20.31 -4.81
CA GLU A 15 -18.75 -19.86 -3.81
C GLU A 15 -19.26 -18.43 -4.11
N PHE A 16 -18.35 -17.52 -4.48
CA PHE A 16 -18.74 -16.16 -4.88
C PHE A 16 -19.53 -16.15 -6.19
N ALA A 17 -19.17 -16.99 -7.16
CA ALA A 17 -19.91 -17.14 -8.41
C ALA A 17 -21.33 -17.66 -8.19
N ALA A 18 -21.51 -18.65 -7.31
CA ALA A 18 -22.82 -19.19 -6.92
C ALA A 18 -23.71 -18.12 -6.26
N ARG A 19 -23.11 -17.12 -5.59
CA ARG A 19 -23.79 -15.93 -5.06
C ARG A 19 -24.03 -14.83 -6.11
N GLY A 20 -23.85 -15.12 -7.39
CA GLY A 20 -24.03 -14.19 -8.51
C GLY A 20 -22.96 -13.10 -8.60
N ARG A 21 -21.79 -13.28 -7.95
CA ARG A 21 -20.68 -12.31 -8.04
C ARG A 21 -19.74 -12.70 -9.18
N LYS A 22 -19.31 -11.70 -9.96
CA LYS A 22 -18.30 -11.93 -11.02
C LYS A 22 -16.97 -12.31 -10.39
N THR A 23 -16.38 -13.40 -10.85
CA THR A 23 -15.02 -13.82 -10.50
C THR A 23 -14.18 -13.92 -11.78
N ARG A 24 -12.85 -13.75 -11.64
CA ARG A 24 -11.91 -13.85 -12.76
C ARG A 24 -10.57 -14.37 -12.24
N ARG A 25 -10.11 -15.49 -12.79
CA ARG A 25 -8.77 -16.00 -12.54
C ARG A 25 -7.73 -15.13 -13.25
N LEU A 26 -6.63 -14.83 -12.55
CA LEU A 26 -5.51 -14.08 -13.12
C LEU A 26 -4.52 -15.06 -13.76
N ARG A 27 -4.00 -14.70 -14.94
CA ARG A 27 -2.92 -15.43 -15.60
C ARG A 27 -1.58 -14.90 -15.08
N VAL A 28 -1.14 -15.47 -13.96
CA VAL A 28 0.11 -15.13 -13.29
C VAL A 28 0.88 -16.41 -13.01
N SER A 29 2.20 -16.30 -12.88
CA SER A 29 3.07 -17.46 -12.61
C SER A 29 3.04 -17.90 -11.16
N HIS A 30 2.73 -17.01 -10.22
CA HIS A 30 2.80 -17.27 -8.78
C HIS A 30 1.67 -16.58 -8.01
N ALA A 31 1.35 -17.13 -6.85
CA ALA A 31 0.45 -16.54 -5.87
C ALA A 31 1.13 -15.43 -5.06
N PHE A 32 1.35 -14.26 -5.68
CA PHE A 32 1.95 -13.09 -4.99
C PHE A 32 1.13 -12.63 -3.78
N HIS A 33 1.79 -11.96 -2.82
CA HIS A 33 1.18 -11.45 -1.58
C HIS A 33 0.45 -12.53 -0.75
N SER A 34 0.97 -13.76 -0.78
CA SER A 34 0.44 -14.91 -0.04
C SER A 34 1.57 -15.66 0.69
N LEU A 35 1.20 -16.70 1.46
CA LEU A 35 2.15 -17.62 2.10
C LEU A 35 3.17 -18.23 1.13
N HIS A 36 2.84 -18.30 -0.17
CA HIS A 36 3.76 -18.80 -1.20
C HIS A 36 5.02 -17.94 -1.36
N MET A 37 5.02 -16.71 -0.85
CA MET A 37 6.21 -15.87 -0.84
C MET A 37 7.21 -16.26 0.26
N ASP A 38 6.80 -17.00 1.29
CA ASP A 38 7.61 -17.25 2.49
C ASP A 38 8.96 -17.93 2.15
N ALA A 39 8.95 -18.85 1.18
CA ALA A 39 10.14 -19.59 0.77
C ALA A 39 11.27 -18.70 0.22
N MET A 40 10.95 -17.53 -0.34
CA MET A 40 11.95 -16.62 -0.92
C MET A 40 12.33 -15.45 -0.01
N LEU A 41 11.65 -15.24 1.13
CA LEU A 41 11.81 -14.02 1.92
C LEU A 41 13.23 -13.83 2.47
N GLN A 42 13.91 -14.92 2.86
CA GLN A 42 15.27 -14.83 3.38
C GLN A 42 16.27 -14.36 2.29
N ASP A 43 16.16 -14.92 1.09
CA ASP A 43 17.02 -14.52 -0.03
C ASP A 43 16.68 -13.10 -0.50
N PHE A 44 15.39 -12.76 -0.53
CA PHE A 44 14.94 -11.42 -0.86
C PHE A 44 15.43 -10.38 0.17
N GLU A 45 15.40 -10.70 1.46
CA GLU A 45 15.94 -9.82 2.51
C GLU A 45 17.44 -9.55 2.33
N ARG A 46 18.21 -10.56 1.90
CA ARG A 46 19.63 -10.38 1.58
C ARG A 46 19.82 -9.33 0.47
N VAL A 47 18.96 -9.39 -0.55
CA VAL A 47 18.98 -8.42 -1.66
C VAL A 47 18.54 -7.04 -1.17
N THR A 48 17.45 -6.90 -0.42
CA THR A 48 16.97 -5.59 0.04
C THR A 48 18.01 -4.89 0.93
N ARG A 49 18.75 -5.63 1.77
CA ARG A 49 19.84 -5.06 2.58
C ARG A 49 21.05 -4.58 1.77
N SER A 50 21.21 -5.04 0.53
CA SER A 50 22.29 -4.58 -0.37
C SER A 50 21.96 -3.28 -1.10
N VAL A 51 20.70 -2.83 -1.05
CA VAL A 51 20.24 -1.61 -1.72
C VAL A 51 20.54 -0.39 -0.86
N SER A 52 21.07 0.66 -1.50
CA SER A 52 21.18 1.98 -0.86
C SER A 52 19.87 2.75 -1.02
N TYR A 53 19.18 3.02 0.09
CA TYR A 53 17.92 3.75 0.11
C TYR A 53 18.15 5.25 0.29
N THR A 54 17.30 6.06 -0.35
CA THR A 54 17.25 7.50 -0.15
C THR A 54 15.80 7.92 0.08
N PRO A 55 15.53 8.86 1.01
CA PRO A 55 14.18 9.37 1.22
C PRO A 55 13.52 9.84 -0.07
N PRO A 56 12.24 9.51 -0.29
CA PRO A 56 11.53 9.91 -1.49
C PRO A 56 11.35 11.43 -1.53
N LYS A 57 11.62 12.05 -2.68
CA LYS A 57 11.43 13.50 -2.87
C LYS A 57 9.95 13.89 -2.97
N LEU A 58 9.09 12.93 -3.31
CA LEU A 58 7.64 13.10 -3.41
C LEU A 58 6.94 12.29 -2.33
N PRO A 59 5.83 12.79 -1.76
CA PRO A 59 5.05 12.02 -0.79
C PRO A 59 4.62 10.68 -1.38
N LEU A 60 4.89 9.61 -0.64
CA LEU A 60 4.50 8.24 -1.01
C LEU A 60 3.35 7.77 -0.11
N VAL A 61 2.38 7.09 -0.70
CA VAL A 61 1.36 6.32 0.02
C VAL A 61 1.74 4.84 -0.07
N SER A 62 1.89 4.19 1.08
CA SER A 62 2.32 2.80 1.17
C SER A 62 1.19 1.87 0.74
N ASN A 63 1.51 0.89 -0.09
CA ASN A 63 0.60 -0.21 -0.41
C ASN A 63 0.44 -1.20 0.75
N LEU A 64 1.38 -1.25 1.70
CA LEU A 64 1.28 -2.12 2.86
C LEU A 64 0.33 -1.56 3.92
N THR A 65 0.39 -0.24 4.17
CA THR A 65 -0.44 0.40 5.20
C THR A 65 -1.68 1.10 4.65
N GLY A 66 -1.70 1.43 3.36
CA GLY A 66 -2.73 2.27 2.74
C GLY A 66 -2.63 3.75 3.13
N GLY A 67 -1.64 4.12 3.96
CA GLY A 67 -1.44 5.46 4.49
C GLY A 67 -0.16 6.10 3.97
N PRO A 68 0.10 7.37 4.37
CA PRO A 68 1.33 8.07 4.06
C PRO A 68 2.52 7.29 4.61
N ALA A 69 3.50 6.99 3.77
CA ALA A 69 4.73 6.35 4.20
C ALA A 69 5.69 7.37 4.81
N THR A 70 6.44 6.97 5.82
CA THR A 70 7.55 7.78 6.36
C THR A 70 8.87 7.41 5.67
N ASP A 71 9.81 8.34 5.69
CA ASP A 71 11.17 8.11 5.16
C ASP A 71 11.83 6.90 5.84
N ALA A 72 11.69 6.79 7.17
CA ALA A 72 12.22 5.68 7.94
C ALA A 72 11.61 4.33 7.51
N GLN A 73 10.32 4.29 7.18
CA GLN A 73 9.68 3.06 6.70
C GLN A 73 10.22 2.63 5.34
N VAL A 74 10.22 3.52 4.35
CA VAL A 74 10.58 3.15 2.97
C VAL A 74 12.09 2.96 2.77
N CYS A 75 12.90 3.50 3.69
CA CYS A 75 14.34 3.28 3.72
C CYS A 75 14.75 2.06 4.58
N ASP A 76 13.81 1.36 5.22
CA ASP A 76 14.09 0.11 5.93
C ASP A 76 13.97 -1.09 4.96
N PRO A 77 15.03 -1.91 4.77
CA PRO A 77 14.95 -3.13 3.98
C PRO A 77 13.79 -4.06 4.38
N ARG A 78 13.43 -4.10 5.67
CA ARG A 78 12.36 -4.96 6.19
C ARG A 78 10.98 -4.58 5.66
N TYR A 79 10.73 -3.29 5.43
CA TYR A 79 9.48 -2.82 4.84
C TYR A 79 9.22 -3.49 3.48
N TRP A 80 10.26 -3.70 2.67
CA TRP A 80 10.11 -4.31 1.35
C TRP A 80 9.85 -5.81 1.42
N VAL A 81 10.45 -6.51 2.40
CA VAL A 81 10.16 -7.92 2.70
C VAL A 81 8.72 -8.08 3.18
N GLU A 82 8.27 -7.21 4.08
CA GLU A 82 6.88 -7.18 4.53
C GLU A 82 5.92 -6.86 3.38
N HIS A 83 6.28 -5.93 2.51
CA HIS A 83 5.43 -5.52 1.39
C HIS A 83 5.22 -6.63 0.35
N VAL A 84 6.26 -7.39 0.00
CA VAL A 84 6.10 -8.49 -0.98
C VAL A 84 5.21 -9.62 -0.45
N ARG A 85 5.20 -9.82 0.87
CA ARG A 85 4.39 -10.83 1.55
C ARG A 85 2.98 -10.34 1.92
N GLY A 86 2.86 -9.06 2.26
CA GLY A 86 1.65 -8.44 2.78
C GLY A 86 0.64 -8.07 1.69
N ALA A 87 -0.62 -7.92 2.09
CA ALA A 87 -1.70 -7.52 1.18
C ALA A 87 -1.53 -6.08 0.68
N VAL A 88 -1.82 -5.86 -0.61
CA VAL A 88 -1.81 -4.52 -1.21
C VAL A 88 -3.12 -3.79 -0.90
N ARG A 89 -3.02 -2.72 -0.10
CA ARG A 89 -4.11 -1.85 0.35
C ARG A 89 -4.36 -0.68 -0.62
N PHE A 90 -4.41 -0.96 -1.92
CA PHE A 90 -4.54 0.07 -2.96
C PHE A 90 -5.78 0.97 -2.76
N GLY A 91 -6.93 0.38 -2.45
CA GLY A 91 -8.16 1.15 -2.21
C GLY A 91 -8.07 2.09 -1.00
N ASP A 92 -7.33 1.70 0.04
CA ASP A 92 -7.04 2.58 1.18
C ASP A 92 -6.09 3.69 0.75
N GLY A 93 -5.09 3.37 -0.06
CA GLY A 93 -4.17 4.35 -0.61
C GLY A 93 -4.86 5.43 -1.45
N VAL A 94 -5.77 5.03 -2.35
CA VAL A 94 -6.59 5.98 -3.14
C VAL A 94 -7.47 6.84 -2.23
N ARG A 95 -8.07 6.27 -1.18
CA ARG A 95 -8.83 7.06 -0.19
C ARG A 95 -7.95 8.06 0.55
N THR A 96 -6.74 7.65 0.95
CA THR A 96 -5.76 8.54 1.58
C THR A 96 -5.40 9.71 0.66
N LEU A 97 -5.21 9.47 -0.64
CA LEU A 97 -4.97 10.53 -1.63
C LEU A 97 -6.15 11.49 -1.75
N ALA A 98 -7.38 10.96 -1.83
CA ALA A 98 -8.59 11.77 -1.91
C ALA A 98 -8.78 12.66 -0.66
N VAL A 99 -8.58 12.09 0.54
CA VAL A 99 -8.63 12.85 1.81
C VAL A 99 -7.57 13.95 1.85
N ARG A 100 -6.43 13.75 1.20
CA ARG A 100 -5.35 14.75 1.05
C ARG A 100 -5.58 15.74 -0.09
N GLY A 101 -6.74 15.72 -0.73
CA GLY A 101 -7.15 16.70 -1.73
C GLY A 101 -6.79 16.33 -3.18
N ALA A 102 -6.36 15.10 -3.45
CA ALA A 102 -6.10 14.67 -4.83
C ALA A 102 -7.41 14.58 -5.64
N THR A 103 -7.50 15.37 -6.71
CA THR A 103 -8.67 15.41 -7.62
C THR A 103 -8.35 14.88 -9.02
N ARG A 104 -7.08 14.64 -9.32
CA ARG A 104 -6.58 14.15 -10.62
C ARG A 104 -5.57 13.04 -10.38
N TYR A 105 -5.65 11.99 -11.19
CA TYR A 105 -4.80 10.81 -11.11
C TYR A 105 -4.24 10.51 -12.49
N LEU A 106 -2.95 10.16 -12.53
CA LEU A 106 -2.26 9.69 -13.73
C LEU A 106 -1.73 8.29 -13.44
N GLU A 107 -2.20 7.30 -14.20
CA GLU A 107 -1.58 5.97 -14.21
C GLU A 107 -0.42 5.99 -15.20
N SER A 108 0.77 5.62 -14.72
CA SER A 108 1.95 5.42 -15.56
C SER A 108 2.22 3.93 -15.65
N ALA A 109 1.62 3.27 -16.64
CA ALA A 109 1.78 1.84 -16.90
C ALA A 109 1.79 1.57 -18.43
N PRO A 110 2.51 0.53 -18.89
CA PRO A 110 2.56 0.18 -20.32
C PRO A 110 1.21 -0.31 -20.86
N THR A 111 0.34 -0.81 -19.98
CA THR A 111 -1.06 -1.16 -20.24
C THR A 111 -1.90 -0.75 -19.04
N GLU A 112 -3.20 -0.52 -19.24
CA GLU A 112 -4.14 -0.23 -18.15
C GLU A 112 -4.26 -1.45 -17.23
N SER A 113 -3.45 -1.51 -16.17
CA SER A 113 -3.43 -2.66 -15.25
C SER A 113 -4.05 -2.35 -13.90
N SER A 114 -4.16 -1.06 -13.54
CA SER A 114 -4.67 -0.60 -12.24
C SER A 114 -5.91 0.31 -12.31
N ALA A 115 -6.20 0.98 -13.43
CA ALA A 115 -7.38 1.87 -13.57
C ALA A 115 -8.74 1.19 -13.79
N ALA A 116 -8.84 -0.14 -13.75
CA ALA A 116 -10.16 -0.81 -13.79
C ALA A 116 -10.89 -0.75 -12.43
N SER A 117 -10.91 0.41 -11.78
CA SER A 117 -12.02 0.76 -10.89
C SER A 117 -13.06 1.46 -11.77
N PRO A 118 -14.30 0.94 -11.93
CA PRO A 118 -15.31 1.65 -12.70
C PRO A 118 -15.42 3.06 -12.12
N ARG A 119 -15.42 4.06 -13.00
CA ARG A 119 -15.72 5.47 -12.69
C ARG A 119 -17.06 5.54 -11.98
N ARG A 120 -17.10 5.24 -10.68
CA ARG A 120 -18.21 5.57 -9.82
C ARG A 120 -18.00 7.05 -9.50
N PRO A 121 -18.93 7.94 -9.84
CA PRO A 121 -18.84 9.33 -9.41
C PRO A 121 -18.65 9.33 -7.90
N TRP A 122 -17.53 9.90 -7.45
CA TRP A 122 -17.37 10.21 -6.04
C TRP A 122 -18.35 11.33 -5.70
N THR A 123 -19.29 11.06 -4.81
CA THR A 123 -20.17 12.08 -4.24
C THR A 123 -19.52 12.58 -2.94
N PRO A 124 -19.08 13.85 -2.88
CA PRO A 124 -18.63 14.43 -1.62
C PRO A 124 -19.77 14.42 -0.60
N SER A 125 -19.51 13.93 0.60
CA SER A 125 -20.31 14.33 1.77
C SER A 125 -20.04 15.82 2.04
N PRO A 126 -21.05 16.61 2.45
CA PRO A 126 -20.84 18.04 2.70
C PRO A 126 -19.80 18.24 3.81
N THR A 127 -18.68 18.87 3.47
CA THR A 127 -17.57 19.14 4.39
C THR A 127 -17.97 20.20 5.40
N SER A 128 -17.84 19.89 6.69
CA SER A 128 -17.75 20.91 7.74
C SER A 128 -16.33 21.48 7.73
N THR A 129 -16.21 22.78 7.44
CA THR A 129 -14.94 23.49 7.34
C THR A 129 -14.43 23.82 8.74
N ALA A 130 -13.27 23.29 9.14
CA ALA A 130 -12.51 23.77 10.29
C ALA A 130 -11.24 24.51 9.81
N PRO A 131 -10.85 25.63 10.45
CA PRO A 131 -9.73 26.47 10.01
C PRO A 131 -8.36 25.85 10.37
N PRO A 132 -7.26 26.25 9.67
CA PRO A 132 -5.95 25.62 9.84
C PRO A 132 -5.22 26.09 11.12
N PRO A 133 -4.53 25.19 11.84
CA PRO A 133 -3.61 25.59 12.91
C PRO A 133 -2.26 26.11 12.37
N ARG A 134 -1.72 27.13 13.04
CA ARG A 134 -0.46 27.81 12.74
C ARG A 134 0.77 26.99 13.17
N SER A 135 1.85 27.17 12.43
CA SER A 135 3.15 26.49 12.52
C SER A 135 4.07 26.96 13.67
N SER A 136 4.75 26.02 14.32
CA SER A 136 6.20 25.97 14.66
C SER A 136 6.43 24.66 15.44
N ARG A 137 7.56 23.93 15.44
CA ARG A 137 8.97 24.29 15.43
C ARG A 137 9.81 23.00 15.20
N ARG A 138 11.08 23.17 14.83
CA ARG A 138 12.13 22.15 14.56
C ARG A 138 12.20 20.99 15.58
N CYS A 139 12.61 19.81 15.12
CA CYS A 139 13.14 18.75 15.98
C CYS A 139 14.55 19.15 16.47
N ALA A 140 14.73 19.17 17.79
CA ALA A 140 16.03 19.18 18.46
C ALA A 140 16.18 17.90 19.29
N PRO A 141 17.40 17.36 19.46
CA PRO A 141 17.64 16.07 20.08
C PRO A 141 17.61 16.14 21.61
N ASP A 142 17.28 15.01 22.23
CA ASP A 142 17.24 14.77 23.68
C ASP A 142 18.56 15.15 24.35
N GLY A 143 18.46 15.98 25.39
CA GLY A 143 19.54 16.36 26.28
C GLY A 143 19.12 16.14 27.72
N THR A 144 19.49 14.99 28.28
CA THR A 144 19.43 14.66 29.70
C THR A 144 20.07 15.75 30.56
N ARG A 145 19.37 16.24 31.59
CA ARG A 145 20.01 17.01 32.67
C ARG A 145 19.53 16.54 34.03
N SER A 146 20.46 15.92 34.75
CA SER A 146 20.39 15.60 36.17
C SER A 146 20.38 16.89 37.02
N ARG A 147 19.68 16.79 38.15
CA ARG A 147 19.61 17.72 39.29
C ARG A 147 20.97 17.92 39.99
N PRO A 148 21.11 18.96 40.82
CA PRO A 148 20.70 18.89 42.24
C PRO A 148 19.44 19.67 42.56
#